data_AF-A0A3D1HNS6-F1
#
_entry.id   AF-A0A3D1HNS6-F1
#
_cell.length_a   1.000
_cell.length_b   1.000
_cell.length_c   1.000
_cell.angle_alpha   90.00
_cell.angle_beta   90.00
_cell.angle_gamma   90.00
#
_symmetry.space_group_name_H-M   'P 1'
#
loop_
_entity.id
_entity.type
_entity.pdbx_description
1 polymer ?
#
loop_
_entity_poly.entity_id
_entity_poly.type
_entity_poly.pdbx_seq_one_letter_code
_entity_poly.pdbx_strand_id
1 'polypeptide(L)'
;PSDSNVIYAGTGETTIRVDVSFGDGVYRSTDAGRSWQHLGLEKTRQIGEIRVHPDNPDLVYVAALGDAFGPSEERGIYRSADGGKTWQAVLQVDADSGAIDLSMDPTNPRVL
;
A
#
# COMPACT_ATOMS: atom_id res chain seq x y z
N PRO A 1 10.23 9.70 8.54
CA PRO A 1 10.28 9.90 7.07
C PRO A 1 11.46 10.79 6.69
N SER A 2 12.17 10.45 5.62
CA SER A 2 13.38 11.16 5.16
C SER A 2 13.09 12.43 4.37
N ASP A 3 11.88 12.58 3.82
CA ASP A 3 11.43 13.75 3.07
C ASP A 3 9.98 14.08 3.46
N SER A 4 9.73 15.30 3.93
CA SER A 4 8.40 15.77 4.35
C SER A 4 7.49 16.15 3.19
N ASN A 5 8.01 16.32 1.98
CA ASN A 5 7.21 16.63 0.79
C ASN A 5 6.62 15.38 0.14
N VAL A 6 7.18 14.21 0.43
CA VAL A 6 6.71 12.93 -0.12
C VAL A 6 5.61 12.38 0.76
N ILE A 7 4.42 12.20 0.17
CA ILE A 7 3.24 11.65 0.85
C ILE A 7 2.70 10.51 -0.02
N TYR A 8 2.33 9.40 0.63
CA TYR A 8 1.60 8.32 0.00
C TYR A 8 0.20 8.24 0.60
N ALA A 9 -0.79 7.94 -0.24
CA ALA A 9 -2.16 7.70 0.16
C ALA A 9 -2.68 6.43 -0.50
N GLY A 10 -3.27 5.54 0.29
CA GLY A 10 -4.00 4.38 -0.19
C GLY A 10 -5.50 4.67 -0.19
N THR A 11 -6.22 4.10 -1.14
CA THR A 11 -7.68 4.23 -1.21
C THR A 11 -8.38 2.92 -0.86
N GLY A 12 -9.67 3.04 -0.55
CA GLY A 12 -10.53 1.93 -0.15
C GLY A 12 -10.82 1.90 1.35
N GLU A 13 -11.96 1.31 1.68
CA GLU A 13 -12.37 1.04 3.04
C GLU A 13 -11.92 -0.33 3.55
N THR A 14 -11.15 -0.32 4.63
CA THR A 14 -10.59 -1.52 5.27
C THR A 14 -11.45 -2.02 6.42
N THR A 15 -12.37 -1.18 6.92
CA THR A 15 -13.35 -1.53 7.96
C THR A 15 -14.61 -2.14 7.35
N ILE A 16 -14.46 -3.35 6.78
CA ILE A 16 -15.52 -4.04 6.02
C ILE A 16 -16.79 -4.22 6.88
N ARG A 17 -17.91 -3.61 6.44
CA ARG A 17 -19.25 -3.78 7.01
C ARG A 17 -20.26 -4.22 5.94
N VAL A 18 -21.49 -3.69 5.99
CA VAL A 18 -22.60 -4.07 5.09
C VAL A 18 -22.38 -3.49 3.69
N ASP A 19 -22.02 -2.21 3.61
CA ASP A 19 -21.63 -1.53 2.38
C ASP A 19 -20.16 -1.15 2.51
N VAL A 20 -19.40 -1.29 1.43
CA VAL A 20 -17.96 -0.99 1.40
C VAL A 20 -17.63 -0.27 0.11
N SER A 21 -16.91 0.85 0.22
CA SER A 21 -16.36 1.53 -0.94
C SER A 21 -15.06 0.88 -1.39
N PHE A 22 -14.98 0.53 -2.67
CA PHE A 22 -13.72 0.09 -3.26
C PHE A 22 -12.86 1.30 -3.59
N GLY A 23 -11.59 1.22 -3.22
CA GLY A 23 -10.55 2.08 -3.72
C GLY A 23 -10.05 1.65 -5.09
N ASP A 24 -9.15 2.46 -5.61
CA ASP A 24 -8.46 2.35 -6.88
C ASP A 24 -6.94 2.37 -6.70
N GLY A 25 -6.43 2.05 -5.51
CA GLY A 25 -5.01 1.77 -5.28
C GLY A 25 -4.27 2.89 -4.56
N VAL A 26 -3.08 3.22 -5.05
CA VAL A 26 -2.13 4.10 -4.33
C VAL A 26 -1.86 5.38 -5.11
N TYR A 27 -1.73 6.48 -4.37
CA TYR A 27 -1.32 7.78 -4.88
C TYR A 27 -0.06 8.26 -4.16
N ARG A 28 0.72 9.09 -4.86
CA ARG A 28 1.88 9.78 -4.30
C ARG A 28 1.86 11.25 -4.64
N SER A 29 2.22 12.06 -3.66
CA SER A 29 2.57 13.47 -3.83
C SER A 29 4.06 13.67 -3.57
N THR A 30 4.65 14.63 -4.27
CA THR A 30 6.04 15.09 -4.05
C THR A 30 6.13 16.58 -3.75
N ASP A 31 4.98 17.23 -3.56
CA ASP A 31 4.85 18.67 -3.35
C ASP A 31 4.01 18.99 -2.11
N ALA A 32 4.12 18.14 -1.09
CA ALA A 32 3.41 18.23 0.19
C ALA A 32 1.87 18.19 0.04
N GLY A 33 1.38 17.37 -0.89
CA GLY A 33 -0.05 17.11 -1.09
C GLY A 33 -0.78 18.09 -2.00
N ARG A 34 -0.05 18.98 -2.71
CA ARG A 34 -0.68 19.94 -3.65
C ARG A 34 -1.10 19.25 -4.95
N SER A 35 -0.34 18.28 -5.42
CA SER A 35 -0.67 17.43 -6.55
C SER A 35 -0.39 15.96 -6.23
N TRP A 36 -1.13 15.08 -6.91
CA TRP A 36 -1.11 13.64 -6.69
C TRP A 36 -0.96 12.91 -8.01
N GLN A 37 -0.07 11.92 -8.02
CA GLN A 37 0.09 10.97 -9.10
C GLN A 37 -0.46 9.62 -8.66
N HIS A 38 -1.29 9.01 -9.51
CA HIS A 38 -1.78 7.65 -9.32
C HIS A 38 -0.67 6.63 -9.67
N LEU A 39 -0.53 5.60 -8.85
CA LEU A 39 0.58 4.65 -8.87
C LEU A 39 0.14 3.20 -9.13
N GLY A 40 -1.11 2.97 -9.51
CA GLY A 40 -1.66 1.64 -9.74
C GLY A 40 -2.10 0.93 -8.46
N LEU A 41 -2.14 -0.42 -8.51
CA LEU A 41 -2.77 -1.30 -7.51
C LEU A 41 -4.30 -1.16 -7.46
N GLU A 42 -4.93 -0.81 -8.58
CA GLU A 42 -6.38 -0.58 -8.68
C GLU A 42 -7.20 -1.82 -8.32
N LYS A 43 -6.69 -2.99 -8.69
CA LYS A 43 -7.39 -4.26 -8.48
C LYS A 43 -7.28 -4.78 -7.06
N THR A 44 -6.41 -4.21 -6.22
CA THR A 44 -6.33 -4.60 -4.81
C THR A 44 -7.57 -4.11 -4.06
N ARG A 45 -8.26 -3.07 -4.56
CA ARG A 45 -9.47 -2.41 -4.02
C ARG A 45 -9.31 -1.79 -2.63
N GLN A 46 -8.55 -2.40 -1.74
CA GLN A 46 -8.47 -2.06 -0.33
C GLN A 46 -7.01 -2.01 0.10
N ILE A 47 -6.50 -0.78 0.24
CA ILE A 47 -5.17 -0.54 0.80
C ILE A 47 -5.29 -0.42 2.32
N GLY A 48 -4.76 -1.43 3.03
CA GLY A 48 -4.76 -1.54 4.48
C GLY A 48 -3.83 -0.53 5.15
N GLU A 49 -2.56 -0.61 4.80
CA GLU A 49 -1.48 0.14 5.42
C GLU A 49 -0.39 0.42 4.39
N ILE A 50 0.27 1.58 4.51
CA ILE A 50 1.43 1.95 3.70
C ILE A 50 2.61 2.28 4.63
N ARG A 51 3.74 1.61 4.43
CA ARG A 51 4.98 1.88 5.16
C ARG A 51 6.08 2.34 4.22
N VAL A 52 6.50 3.58 4.40
CA VAL A 52 7.63 4.18 3.67
C VAL A 52 8.89 4.00 4.48
N HIS A 53 9.97 3.56 3.84
CA HIS A 53 11.26 3.39 4.49
C HIS A 53 11.76 4.72 5.07
N PRO A 54 12.27 4.75 6.32
CA PRO A 54 12.58 5.99 7.02
C PRO A 54 13.66 6.83 6.35
N ASP A 55 14.62 6.19 5.67
CA ASP A 55 15.76 6.85 5.02
C ASP A 55 15.68 6.87 3.48
N ASN A 56 14.64 6.26 2.89
CA ASN A 56 14.49 6.17 1.44
C ASN A 56 13.01 6.27 1.06
N PRO A 57 12.53 7.44 0.59
CA PRO A 57 11.11 7.63 0.33
C PRO A 57 10.62 6.87 -0.91
N ASP A 58 11.52 6.34 -1.74
CA ASP A 58 11.18 5.54 -2.91
C ASP A 58 10.99 4.05 -2.59
N LEU A 59 11.45 3.61 -1.41
CA LEU A 59 11.22 2.26 -0.91
C LEU A 59 9.96 2.24 -0.03
N VAL A 60 8.90 1.64 -0.54
CA VAL A 60 7.57 1.64 0.09
C VAL A 60 6.95 0.24 0.05
N TYR A 61 6.23 -0.09 1.12
CA TYR A 61 5.49 -1.33 1.29
C TYR A 61 4.01 -1.02 1.45
N VAL A 62 3.17 -1.88 0.88
CA VAL A 62 1.71 -1.72 0.87
C VAL A 62 1.07 -3.03 1.28
N ALA A 63 0.23 -2.99 2.31
CA ALA A 63 -0.66 -4.08 2.67
C ALA A 63 -1.94 -3.96 1.84
N ALA A 64 -2.19 -4.95 0.99
CA ALA A 64 -3.38 -5.05 0.17
C ALA A 64 -4.30 -6.12 0.76
N LEU A 65 -5.48 -5.69 1.21
CA LEU A 65 -6.49 -6.62 1.69
C LEU A 65 -7.07 -7.42 0.53
N GLY A 66 -7.22 -6.80 -0.66
CA GLY A 66 -7.87 -7.40 -1.82
C GLY A 66 -9.39 -7.23 -1.83
N ASP A 67 -10.06 -8.00 -2.68
CA ASP A 67 -11.52 -8.04 -2.72
C ASP A 67 -12.08 -8.57 -1.40
N ALA A 68 -12.81 -7.76 -0.64
CA ALA A 68 -13.35 -8.17 0.65
C ALA A 68 -14.42 -9.29 0.55
N PHE A 69 -15.00 -9.52 -0.64
CA PHE A 69 -16.18 -10.36 -0.82
C PHE A 69 -15.95 -11.60 -1.71
N GLY A 70 -14.71 -11.88 -2.12
CA GLY A 70 -14.39 -13.09 -2.89
C GLY A 70 -12.89 -13.30 -3.11
N PRO A 71 -12.48 -14.46 -3.63
CA PRO A 71 -11.08 -14.74 -3.91
C PRO A 71 -10.47 -13.71 -4.87
N SER A 72 -9.22 -13.32 -4.63
CA SER A 72 -8.49 -12.35 -5.46
C SER A 72 -6.98 -12.61 -5.41
N GLU A 73 -6.35 -12.64 -6.58
CA GLU A 73 -4.88 -12.74 -6.72
C GLU A 73 -4.16 -11.44 -6.36
N GLU A 74 -4.91 -10.35 -6.14
CA GLU A 74 -4.37 -8.99 -5.92
C GLU A 74 -4.23 -8.68 -4.41
N ARG A 75 -4.01 -9.73 -3.62
CA ARG A 75 -3.88 -9.73 -2.16
C ARG A 75 -2.42 -9.80 -1.73
N GLY A 76 -2.15 -9.33 -0.52
CA GLY A 76 -0.87 -9.56 0.16
C GLY A 76 -0.03 -8.30 0.32
N ILE A 77 1.29 -8.46 0.38
CA ILE A 77 2.22 -7.35 0.56
C ILE A 77 2.92 -7.03 -0.76
N TYR A 78 2.82 -5.77 -1.16
CA TYR A 78 3.52 -5.22 -2.30
C TYR A 78 4.67 -4.34 -1.84
N ARG A 79 5.76 -4.35 -2.60
CA ARG A 79 6.91 -3.48 -2.42
C ARG A 79 7.19 -2.74 -3.71
N SER A 80 7.49 -1.45 -3.60
CA SER A 80 8.14 -0.68 -4.65
C SER A 80 9.49 -0.18 -4.17
N ALA A 81 10.47 -0.14 -5.07
CA ALA A 81 11.80 0.44 -4.82
C ALA A 81 12.08 1.67 -5.70
N ASP A 82 11.07 2.16 -6.43
CA ASP A 82 11.17 3.27 -7.38
C ASP A 82 10.07 4.32 -7.17
N GLY A 83 9.56 4.40 -5.95
CA GLY A 83 8.56 5.38 -5.52
C GLY A 83 7.14 5.05 -5.96
N GLY A 84 6.86 3.79 -6.28
CA GLY A 84 5.54 3.30 -6.70
C GLY A 84 5.32 3.30 -8.21
N LYS A 85 6.39 3.45 -9.02
CA LYS A 85 6.27 3.30 -10.48
C LYS A 85 6.10 1.85 -10.88
N THR A 86 6.74 0.95 -10.14
CA THR A 86 6.57 -0.49 -10.27
C THR A 86 6.33 -1.13 -8.90
N TRP A 87 5.53 -2.20 -8.89
CA TRP A 87 5.17 -2.95 -7.70
C TRP A 87 5.54 -4.41 -7.86
N GLN A 88 6.17 -4.97 -6.83
CA GLN A 88 6.46 -6.39 -6.70
C GLN A 88 5.66 -6.96 -5.53
N ALA A 89 4.90 -8.02 -5.78
CA ALA A 89 4.33 -8.81 -4.70
C ALA A 89 5.46 -9.56 -3.97
N VAL A 90 5.64 -9.27 -2.67
CA VAL A 90 6.70 -9.84 -1.83
C VAL A 90 6.18 -10.81 -0.78
N LEU A 91 4.88 -10.80 -0.51
CA LEU A 91 4.18 -11.82 0.26
C LEU A 91 2.81 -12.07 -0.35
N GLN A 92 2.57 -13.29 -0.81
CA GLN A 92 1.27 -13.80 -1.21
C GLN A 92 1.13 -15.21 -0.63
N VAL A 93 -0.02 -15.51 -0.05
CA VAL A 93 -0.29 -16.81 0.57
C VAL A 93 -1.20 -17.62 -0.34
N ASP A 94 -2.40 -17.10 -0.63
CA ASP A 94 -3.39 -17.66 -1.54
C ASP A 94 -4.39 -16.56 -1.95
N ALA A 95 -5.41 -16.92 -2.73
CA ALA A 95 -6.43 -15.99 -3.21
C ALA A 95 -7.42 -15.51 -2.12
N ASP A 96 -7.42 -16.12 -0.94
CA ASP A 96 -8.35 -15.83 0.16
C ASP A 96 -7.68 -15.02 1.29
N SER A 97 -6.35 -15.00 1.33
CA SER A 97 -5.54 -14.40 2.39
C SER A 97 -4.92 -13.06 1.97
N GLY A 98 -5.47 -11.97 2.49
CA GLY A 98 -4.96 -10.61 2.29
C GLY A 98 -4.10 -10.10 3.46
N ALA A 99 -3.67 -8.85 3.35
CA ALA A 99 -2.96 -8.14 4.42
C ALA A 99 -3.60 -6.79 4.70
N ILE A 100 -3.68 -6.42 5.98
CA ILE A 100 -4.34 -5.19 6.43
C ILE A 100 -3.40 -4.22 7.11
N ASP A 101 -2.32 -4.73 7.71
CA ASP A 101 -1.37 -3.94 8.48
C ASP A 101 0.05 -4.47 8.24
N LEU A 102 1.01 -3.57 8.42
CA LEU A 102 2.44 -3.76 8.28
C LEU A 102 3.10 -2.84 9.29
N SER A 103 4.10 -3.31 10.03
CA SER A 103 4.91 -2.40 10.82
C SER A 103 6.38 -2.49 10.47
N MET A 104 7.10 -1.39 10.63
CA MET A 104 8.54 -1.36 10.40
C MET A 104 9.19 -0.92 11.69
N ASP A 105 10.24 -1.64 12.13
CA ASP A 105 11.04 -1.21 13.27
C ASP A 105 11.72 0.13 12.91
N PRO A 106 11.44 1.21 13.65
CA PRO A 106 11.96 2.54 13.33
C PRO A 106 13.48 2.65 13.54
N THR A 107 14.09 1.72 14.28
CA THR A 107 15.53 1.66 14.55
C THR A 107 16.26 0.62 13.71
N ASN A 108 15.53 -0.30 13.09
CA ASN A 108 16.07 -1.31 12.19
C ASN A 108 15.08 -1.61 11.04
N PRO A 109 15.06 -0.80 9.97
CA PRO A 109 14.06 -0.91 8.90
C PRO A 109 14.22 -2.16 8.02
N ARG A 110 15.16 -3.06 8.34
CA ARG A 110 15.25 -4.41 7.77
C ARG A 110 14.27 -5.39 8.43
N VAL A 111 13.68 -5.01 9.56
CA VAL A 111 12.63 -5.77 10.25
C VAL A 111 11.29 -5.13 9.90
N LEU A 112 10.45 -5.92 9.23
CA LEU A 112 9.09 -5.60 8.80
C LEU A 112 8.15 -6.71 9.30
#